data_AF-A0A1L9P251-F1
#
_entry.id   AF-A0A1L9P251-F1
#
_cell.length_a   1.000
_cell.length_b   1.000
_cell.length_c   1.000
_cell.angle_alpha   90.00
_cell.angle_beta   90.00
_cell.angle_gamma   90.00
#
_symmetry.space_group_name_H-M   'P 1'
#
loop_
_entity.id
_entity.type
_entity.pdbx_description
1 polymer ?
#
loop_
_entity_poly.entity_id
_entity_poly.type
_entity_poly.pdbx_seq_one_letter_code
_entity_poly.pdbx_strand_id
1 'polypeptide(L)'
;MDRRSFLIGSSAILTSSFVDKADWFIRNKNAVVPLEAVKEARDKLYFVSVGENCFDLRLGTPELDCPELSYRQWLSKYENPENINFLAERQITEANLQRAMGWHGIEADQLDDVVPFKLYEREWELNDSSFAKAYKYLRDLDLTNNNSVTGSKLGNLDFMHEHEMENGYTVGVKSEDPLTASLLQARLIELGHNVAVEIVSK
;
A
#
# COMPACT_ATOMS: atom_id res chain seq x y z
N MET A 1 -4.77 9.36 13.16
CA MET A 1 -4.49 8.03 12.59
C MET A 1 -5.71 7.17 12.80
N ASP A 2 -6.09 6.33 11.82
CA ASP A 2 -7.12 5.31 11.98
C ASP A 2 -6.45 3.96 12.31
N ARG A 3 -6.72 3.39 13.49
CA ARG A 3 -6.12 2.12 13.95
C ARG A 3 -7.12 0.99 13.85
N ARG A 4 -6.74 -0.08 13.13
CA ARG A 4 -7.55 -1.28 12.93
C ARG A 4 -6.87 -2.51 13.53
N SER A 5 -7.71 -3.40 14.06
CA SER A 5 -7.30 -4.69 14.65
C SER A 5 -8.23 -5.80 14.14
N PHE A 6 -7.78 -7.04 14.23
CA PHE A 6 -8.50 -8.22 13.77
C PHE A 6 -9.26 -8.89 14.90
N LEU A 7 -10.46 -9.40 14.62
CA LEU A 7 -11.30 -10.06 15.63
C LEU A 7 -11.05 -11.58 15.66
N ILE A 8 -10.44 -12.07 16.74
CA ILE A 8 -10.11 -13.49 16.94
C ILE A 8 -11.29 -14.26 17.55
N GLY A 9 -11.53 -15.46 17.05
CA GLY A 9 -12.62 -16.36 17.43
C GLY A 9 -13.93 -16.07 16.69
N SER A 10 -13.92 -15.12 15.75
CA SER A 10 -15.10 -14.70 14.99
C SER A 10 -15.25 -15.36 13.63
N SER A 11 -14.25 -16.12 13.20
CA SER A 11 -14.14 -16.67 11.85
C SER A 11 -13.44 -18.02 11.84
N ALA A 12 -13.42 -18.67 10.67
CA ALA A 12 -12.93 -20.04 10.53
C ALA A 12 -11.41 -20.18 10.68
N ILE A 13 -10.62 -19.14 10.32
CA ILE A 13 -9.16 -19.19 10.35
C ILE A 13 -8.60 -18.44 11.56
N LEU A 14 -9.16 -17.27 11.91
CA LEU A 14 -8.66 -16.44 13.02
C LEU A 14 -9.07 -17.01 14.39
N THR A 15 -8.48 -18.14 14.78
CA THR A 15 -8.69 -18.79 16.08
C THR A 15 -7.51 -18.52 17.03
N SER A 16 -7.68 -18.81 18.32
CA SER A 16 -6.56 -18.79 19.28
C SER A 16 -5.42 -19.73 18.88
N SER A 17 -5.75 -20.94 18.39
CA SER A 17 -4.73 -21.88 17.91
C SER A 17 -3.98 -21.38 16.68
N PHE A 18 -4.61 -20.58 15.82
CA PHE A 18 -3.93 -19.92 14.71
C PHE A 18 -2.98 -18.83 15.21
N VAL A 19 -3.37 -18.06 16.22
CA VAL A 19 -2.51 -17.06 16.87
C VAL A 19 -1.24 -17.71 17.43
N ASP A 20 -1.38 -18.80 18.18
CA ASP A 20 -0.23 -19.53 18.73
C ASP A 20 0.73 -20.02 17.63
N LYS A 21 0.16 -20.50 16.52
CA LYS A 21 0.93 -20.94 15.35
C LYS A 21 1.63 -19.75 14.68
N ALA A 22 0.96 -18.61 14.54
CA ALA A 22 1.54 -17.41 13.96
C ALA A 22 2.71 -16.89 14.79
N ASP A 23 2.55 -16.80 16.11
CA ASP A 23 3.62 -16.44 17.04
C ASP A 23 4.85 -17.36 16.88
N TRP A 24 4.62 -18.66 16.76
CA TRP A 24 5.71 -19.61 16.53
C TRP A 24 6.43 -19.34 15.21
N PHE A 25 5.70 -19.11 14.11
CA PHE A 25 6.30 -18.85 12.80
C PHE A 25 7.10 -17.55 12.78
N ILE A 26 6.61 -16.50 13.42
CA ILE A 26 7.32 -15.22 13.53
C ILE A 26 8.62 -15.41 14.30
N ARG A 27 8.58 -16.03 15.49
CA ARG A 27 9.76 -16.21 16.35
C ARG A 27 10.82 -17.13 15.77
N ASN A 28 10.42 -18.16 15.01
CA ASN A 28 11.33 -19.22 14.56
C ASN A 28 11.71 -19.10 13.08
N LYS A 29 10.93 -18.39 12.26
CA LYS A 29 11.11 -18.33 10.80
C LYS A 29 11.05 -16.93 10.21
N ASN A 30 10.70 -15.90 11.01
CA ASN A 30 10.44 -14.55 10.51
C ASN A 30 9.48 -14.54 9.31
N ALA A 31 8.41 -15.32 9.38
CA ALA A 31 7.50 -15.55 8.26
C ALA A 31 6.05 -15.62 8.74
N VAL A 32 5.12 -15.42 7.81
CA VAL A 32 3.70 -15.65 8.06
C VAL A 32 3.38 -17.15 8.08
N VAL A 33 2.25 -17.52 8.68
CA VAL A 33 1.75 -18.90 8.61
C VAL A 33 1.45 -19.25 7.15
N PRO A 34 2.06 -20.32 6.58
CA PRO A 34 1.76 -20.75 5.23
C PRO A 34 0.34 -21.31 5.20
N LEU A 35 -0.50 -20.72 4.35
CA LEU A 35 -1.87 -21.16 4.11
C LEU A 35 -1.98 -21.61 2.65
N GLU A 36 -2.53 -22.81 2.43
CA GLU A 36 -2.59 -23.45 1.11
C GLU A 36 -3.28 -22.59 0.04
N ALA A 37 -4.26 -21.79 0.45
CA ALA A 37 -5.00 -20.87 -0.43
C ALA A 37 -4.13 -19.76 -1.06
N VAL A 38 -2.86 -19.61 -0.64
CA VAL A 38 -1.95 -18.54 -1.05
C VAL A 38 -0.94 -19.00 -2.11
N LYS A 39 -0.93 -20.28 -2.49
CA LYS A 39 0.07 -20.85 -3.41
C LYS A 39 0.11 -20.22 -4.81
N GLU A 40 -0.99 -19.60 -5.24
CA GLU A 40 -1.10 -18.88 -6.53
C GLU A 40 -1.48 -17.40 -6.34
N ALA A 41 -0.98 -16.76 -5.26
CA ALA A 41 -1.21 -15.35 -5.02
C ALA A 41 -0.77 -14.50 -6.23
N ARG A 42 -1.65 -13.59 -6.67
CA ARG A 42 -1.40 -12.70 -7.81
C ARG A 42 -0.50 -11.52 -7.46
N ASP A 43 -0.62 -11.06 -6.22
CA ASP A 43 0.14 -9.93 -5.69
C ASP A 43 0.68 -10.25 -4.29
N LYS A 44 1.64 -9.44 -3.85
CA LYS A 44 2.28 -9.54 -2.54
C LYS A 44 2.16 -8.24 -1.77
N LEU A 45 1.80 -8.35 -0.49
CA LEU A 45 1.79 -7.29 0.49
C LEU A 45 2.93 -7.53 1.48
N TYR A 46 3.87 -6.61 1.52
CA TYR A 46 5.10 -6.73 2.29
C TYR A 46 4.99 -5.92 3.58
N PHE A 47 5.35 -6.55 4.70
CA PHE A 47 5.66 -5.91 5.97
C PHE A 47 7.18 -5.64 5.96
N VAL A 48 7.57 -4.44 5.58
CA VAL A 48 8.98 -4.05 5.48
C VAL A 48 9.44 -3.47 6.81
N SER A 49 10.36 -4.16 7.49
CA SER A 49 10.93 -3.72 8.76
C SER A 49 11.71 -2.42 8.57
N VAL A 50 11.30 -1.36 9.26
CA VAL A 50 11.98 -0.04 9.25
C VAL A 50 12.56 0.34 10.61
N GLY A 51 12.35 -0.50 11.62
CA GLY A 51 12.92 -0.40 12.96
C GLY A 51 12.55 -1.62 13.79
N GLU A 52 12.88 -1.58 15.07
CA GLU A 52 12.42 -2.60 16.01
C GLU A 52 10.90 -2.52 16.15
N ASN A 53 10.21 -3.61 15.83
CA ASN A 53 8.75 -3.70 15.87
C ASN A 53 8.06 -2.55 15.13
N CYS A 54 8.58 -2.14 13.98
CA CYS A 54 7.96 -1.12 13.14
C CYS A 54 8.06 -1.54 11.67
N PHE A 55 6.89 -1.68 11.04
CA PHE A 55 6.74 -2.19 9.69
C PHE A 55 5.95 -1.21 8.84
N ASP A 56 6.51 -0.89 7.68
CA ASP A 56 5.77 -0.21 6.61
C ASP A 56 5.15 -1.26 5.70
N LEU A 57 3.86 -1.10 5.38
CA LEU A 57 3.19 -1.98 4.44
C LEU A 57 3.35 -1.47 3.02
N ARG A 58 3.76 -2.36 2.12
CA ARG A 58 4.00 -2.06 0.70
C ARG A 58 3.36 -3.11 -0.20
N LEU A 59 2.61 -2.70 -1.21
CA LEU A 59 1.96 -3.62 -2.15
C LEU A 59 2.74 -3.71 -3.46
N GLY A 60 2.96 -4.94 -3.95
CA GLY A 60 3.61 -5.25 -5.21
C GLY A 60 5.13 -5.37 -5.12
N THR A 61 5.80 -4.44 -4.44
CA THR A 61 7.26 -4.47 -4.22
C THR A 61 7.62 -4.02 -2.81
N PRO A 62 8.63 -4.64 -2.15
CA PRO A 62 9.13 -4.17 -0.86
C PRO A 62 10.06 -2.96 -1.02
N GLU A 63 10.49 -2.62 -2.23
CA GLU A 63 11.43 -1.53 -2.49
C GLU A 63 10.72 -0.17 -2.59
N LEU A 64 11.48 0.90 -2.33
CA LEU A 64 11.05 2.26 -2.66
C LEU A 64 11.43 2.49 -4.12
N ASP A 65 10.51 2.23 -5.02
CA ASP A 65 10.73 2.38 -6.47
C ASP A 65 10.28 3.79 -6.91
N CYS A 66 11.19 4.76 -6.83
CA CYS A 66 10.97 6.08 -7.40
C CYS A 66 11.17 5.99 -8.92
N PRO A 67 10.09 6.04 -9.73
CA PRO A 67 10.20 5.80 -11.16
C PRO A 67 10.91 6.99 -11.81
N GLU A 68 11.82 6.74 -12.75
CA GLU A 68 12.29 7.78 -13.66
C GLU A 68 11.27 7.98 -14.79
N LEU A 69 10.80 9.22 -14.96
CA LEU A 69 9.84 9.59 -16.00
C LEU A 69 10.45 10.62 -16.94
N SER A 70 10.07 10.59 -18.21
CA SER A 70 10.28 11.73 -19.10
C SER A 70 9.23 12.82 -18.86
N TYR A 71 9.51 14.05 -19.30
CA TYR A 71 8.52 15.13 -19.27
C TYR A 71 7.20 14.72 -19.92
N ARG A 72 7.25 14.02 -21.06
CA ARG A 72 6.07 13.46 -21.73
C ARG A 72 5.28 12.53 -20.81
N GLN A 73 5.96 11.61 -20.12
CA GLN A 73 5.31 10.65 -19.22
C GLN A 73 4.71 11.35 -17.99
N TRP A 74 5.44 12.27 -17.37
CA TRP A 74 4.94 13.05 -16.24
C TRP A 74 3.71 13.88 -16.62
N LEU A 75 3.78 14.67 -17.70
CA LEU A 75 2.67 15.49 -18.17
C LEU A 75 1.45 14.63 -18.50
N SER A 76 1.66 13.45 -19.07
CA SER A 76 0.56 12.53 -19.40
C SER A 76 -0.08 11.89 -18.18
N LYS A 77 0.72 11.62 -17.14
CA LYS A 77 0.31 10.79 -16.00
C LYS A 77 -0.22 11.61 -14.82
N TYR A 78 0.40 12.74 -14.53
CA TYR A 78 0.14 13.51 -13.31
C TYR A 78 -0.40 14.90 -13.56
N GLU A 79 -0.12 15.52 -14.71
CA GLU A 79 -0.61 16.86 -15.02
C GLU A 79 -1.99 16.81 -15.66
N ASN A 80 -2.90 17.67 -15.19
CA ASN A 80 -4.20 17.85 -15.80
C ASN A 80 -4.39 19.30 -16.31
N PRO A 81 -4.42 19.51 -17.64
CA PRO A 81 -4.71 20.81 -18.26
C PRO A 81 -6.13 21.35 -18.03
N GLU A 82 -6.98 20.61 -17.32
CA GLU A 82 -8.33 20.99 -16.91
C GLU A 82 -8.50 21.07 -15.37
N ASN A 83 -7.44 20.82 -14.59
CA ASN A 83 -7.45 20.89 -13.11
C ASN A 83 -8.53 19.99 -12.44
N ILE A 84 -8.74 18.78 -12.98
CA ILE A 84 -9.64 17.76 -12.42
C ILE A 84 -8.81 16.64 -11.78
N ASN A 85 -9.15 16.23 -10.55
CA ASN A 85 -8.48 15.17 -9.78
C ASN A 85 -8.10 13.93 -10.61
N PHE A 86 -6.96 13.31 -10.29
CA PHE A 86 -6.39 12.09 -10.89
C PHE A 86 -7.43 11.00 -11.26
N LEU A 87 -7.38 10.46 -12.49
CA LEU A 87 -8.13 9.27 -12.91
C LEU A 87 -7.16 8.28 -13.58
N ALA A 88 -7.20 7.02 -13.14
CA ALA A 88 -6.25 5.96 -13.51
C ALA A 88 -6.22 5.58 -15.00
N GLU A 89 -7.22 5.98 -15.80
CA GLU A 89 -7.40 5.56 -17.20
C GLU A 89 -7.32 6.72 -18.21
N ARG A 90 -6.71 7.86 -17.83
CA ARG A 90 -6.66 9.03 -18.72
C ARG A 90 -5.64 8.86 -19.85
N GLN A 91 -6.04 9.32 -21.04
CA GLN A 91 -5.14 9.57 -22.16
C GLN A 91 -4.98 11.07 -22.34
N ILE A 92 -3.75 11.56 -22.45
CA ILE A 92 -3.49 12.95 -22.83
C ILE A 92 -3.78 13.14 -24.32
N THR A 93 -4.54 14.17 -24.68
CA THR A 93 -4.69 14.57 -26.08
C THR A 93 -3.54 15.50 -26.46
N GLU A 94 -3.22 15.61 -27.75
CA GLU A 94 -2.17 16.52 -28.23
C GLU A 94 -2.42 17.97 -27.79
N ALA A 95 -3.66 18.44 -27.85
CA ALA A 95 -4.04 19.78 -27.40
C ALA A 95 -3.83 19.99 -25.89
N ASN A 96 -4.06 18.94 -25.09
CA ASN A 96 -3.83 18.94 -23.65
C ASN A 96 -2.33 18.93 -23.31
N LEU A 97 -1.54 18.17 -24.06
CA LEU A 97 -0.08 18.14 -23.92
C LEU A 97 0.54 19.51 -24.19
N GLN A 98 0.18 20.16 -25.30
CA GLN A 98 0.69 21.50 -25.64
C GLN A 98 0.35 22.54 -24.56
N ARG A 99 -0.85 22.46 -23.98
CA ARG A 99 -1.25 23.36 -22.88
C ARG A 99 -0.43 23.11 -21.61
N ALA A 100 -0.25 21.85 -21.24
CA ALA A 100 0.55 21.48 -20.07
C ALA A 100 2.02 21.89 -20.25
N MET A 101 2.59 21.68 -21.44
CA MET A 101 3.93 22.18 -21.80
C MET A 101 4.04 23.69 -21.59
N GLY A 102 3.07 24.46 -22.08
CA GLY A 102 3.06 25.92 -21.92
C GLY A 102 2.97 26.40 -20.47
N TRP A 103 2.27 25.68 -19.58
CA TRP A 103 2.19 26.01 -18.16
C TRP A 103 3.50 25.80 -17.41
N HIS A 104 4.24 24.77 -17.82
CA HIS A 104 5.49 24.37 -17.19
C HIS A 104 6.73 24.91 -17.90
N GLY A 105 6.56 25.65 -19.01
CA GLY A 105 7.65 26.24 -19.79
C GLY A 105 8.53 25.19 -20.47
N ILE A 106 7.93 24.11 -20.97
CA ILE A 106 8.62 22.97 -21.58
C ILE A 106 8.57 23.09 -23.09
N GLU A 107 9.72 23.01 -23.73
CA GLU A 107 9.83 22.97 -25.20
C GLU A 107 9.70 21.55 -25.74
N ALA A 108 9.32 21.42 -27.02
CA ALA A 108 9.01 20.12 -27.63
C ALA A 108 10.21 19.16 -27.68
N ASP A 109 11.43 19.69 -27.77
CA ASP A 109 12.69 18.93 -27.76
C ASP A 109 13.08 18.41 -26.37
N GLN A 110 12.47 18.94 -25.30
CA GLN A 110 12.69 18.50 -23.92
C GLN A 110 11.73 17.37 -23.48
N LEU A 111 10.74 17.00 -24.30
CA LEU A 111 9.69 16.06 -23.90
C LEU A 111 10.20 14.68 -23.51
N ASP A 112 11.32 14.26 -24.07
CA ASP A 112 11.91 12.94 -23.81
C ASP A 112 13.07 13.01 -22.78
N ASP A 113 13.38 14.21 -22.26
CA ASP A 113 14.31 14.39 -21.15
C ASP A 113 13.71 13.89 -19.84
N VAL A 114 14.58 13.43 -18.94
CA VAL A 114 14.19 12.98 -17.60
C VAL A 114 13.69 14.16 -16.78
N VAL A 115 12.47 14.06 -16.28
CA VAL A 115 11.87 15.07 -15.42
C VAL A 115 12.39 14.92 -13.98
N PRO A 116 12.78 16.01 -13.30
CA PRO A 116 13.15 15.96 -11.89
C PRO A 116 12.04 15.35 -11.01
N PHE A 117 12.38 14.34 -10.19
CA PHE A 117 11.43 13.62 -9.33
C PHE A 117 10.55 14.54 -8.49
N LYS A 118 11.12 15.62 -7.96
CA LYS A 118 10.42 16.64 -7.15
C LYS A 118 9.18 17.23 -7.82
N LEU A 119 9.07 17.19 -9.16
CA LEU A 119 7.90 17.71 -9.88
C LEU A 119 6.67 16.79 -9.76
N TYR A 120 6.86 15.49 -9.54
CA TYR A 120 5.75 14.53 -9.43
C TYR A 120 5.79 13.67 -8.17
N GLU A 121 6.75 13.91 -7.28
CA GLU A 121 6.92 13.21 -6.00
C GLU A 121 5.61 13.14 -5.22
N ARG A 122 4.91 14.27 -5.04
CA ARG A 122 3.62 14.32 -4.32
C ARG A 122 2.59 13.37 -4.91
N GLU A 123 2.35 13.48 -6.22
CA GLU A 123 1.32 12.68 -6.87
C GLU A 123 1.68 11.20 -6.89
N TRP A 124 2.96 10.88 -7.05
CA TRP A 124 3.46 9.52 -6.93
C TRP A 124 3.30 8.97 -5.50
N GLU A 125 3.71 9.71 -4.47
CA GLU A 125 3.60 9.31 -3.06
C GLU A 125 2.15 9.03 -2.66
N LEU A 126 1.22 9.88 -3.11
CA LEU A 126 -0.21 9.76 -2.80
C LEU A 126 -0.92 8.67 -3.60
N ASN A 127 -0.43 8.32 -4.78
CA ASN A 127 -1.19 7.49 -5.71
C ASN A 127 -0.58 6.16 -6.12
N ASP A 128 0.71 6.14 -6.42
CA ASP A 128 1.35 5.06 -7.16
C ASP A 128 2.48 4.36 -6.39
N SER A 129 2.97 5.00 -5.33
CA SER A 129 3.93 4.41 -4.41
C SER A 129 3.38 3.08 -3.87
N SER A 130 4.28 2.15 -3.54
CA SER A 130 3.89 0.87 -2.96
C SER A 130 3.15 1.04 -1.62
N PHE A 131 3.44 2.14 -0.91
CA PHE A 131 2.70 2.60 0.27
C PHE A 131 1.26 3.00 -0.04
N ALA A 132 1.06 3.89 -1.03
CA ALA A 132 -0.27 4.33 -1.44
C ALA A 132 -1.10 3.17 -1.97
N LYS A 133 -0.50 2.25 -2.71
CA LYS A 133 -1.16 1.03 -3.18
C LYS A 133 -1.63 0.16 -2.00
N ALA A 134 -0.78 -0.07 -1.00
CA ALA A 134 -1.17 -0.81 0.21
C ALA A 134 -2.29 -0.09 0.98
N TYR A 135 -2.18 1.23 1.15
CA TYR A 135 -3.19 2.06 1.80
C TYR A 135 -4.55 1.97 1.10
N LYS A 136 -4.59 2.24 -0.20
CA LYS A 136 -5.83 2.20 -1.00
C LYS A 136 -6.43 0.80 -0.99
N TYR A 137 -5.61 -0.24 -1.10
CA TYR A 137 -6.04 -1.63 -1.08
C TYR A 137 -6.68 -2.02 0.26
N LEU A 138 -6.04 -1.72 1.39
CA LEU A 138 -6.49 -2.16 2.71
C LEU A 138 -7.61 -1.31 3.30
N ARG A 139 -7.68 -0.02 2.96
CA ARG A 139 -8.63 0.93 3.56
C ARG A 139 -10.08 0.52 3.35
N ASP A 140 -10.38 -0.06 2.20
CA ASP A 140 -11.75 -0.36 1.79
C ASP A 140 -12.16 -1.80 2.20
N LEU A 141 -11.27 -2.54 2.89
CA LEU A 141 -11.54 -3.89 3.39
C LEU A 141 -12.16 -3.89 4.79
N ASP A 142 -13.10 -4.80 5.02
CA ASP A 142 -13.64 -5.09 6.36
C ASP A 142 -12.66 -5.98 7.16
N LEU A 143 -11.61 -5.37 7.69
CA LEU A 143 -10.56 -6.05 8.46
C LEU A 143 -10.99 -6.38 9.90
N THR A 144 -12.00 -5.69 10.44
CA THR A 144 -12.41 -5.79 11.85
C THR A 144 -13.60 -6.73 12.08
N ASN A 145 -14.35 -7.09 11.03
CA ASN A 145 -15.59 -7.88 11.11
C ASN A 145 -16.56 -7.30 12.15
N ASN A 146 -17.01 -6.07 11.92
CA ASN A 146 -17.85 -5.31 12.88
C ASN A 146 -19.20 -5.99 13.20
N ASN A 147 -19.59 -7.03 12.46
CA ASN A 147 -20.85 -7.76 12.64
C ASN A 147 -20.77 -8.89 13.69
N SER A 148 -19.60 -9.16 14.27
CA SER A 148 -19.42 -10.16 15.32
C SER A 148 -19.21 -9.48 16.69
N VAL A 149 -20.03 -9.85 17.67
CA VAL A 149 -20.00 -9.32 19.05
C VAL A 149 -19.07 -10.14 19.96
N THR A 150 -18.50 -11.24 19.44
CA THR A 150 -17.71 -12.19 20.22
C THR A 150 -16.30 -12.33 19.67
N GLY A 151 -15.29 -12.05 20.50
CA GLY A 151 -13.89 -12.24 20.15
C GLY A 151 -12.96 -11.18 20.75
N SER A 152 -11.66 -11.47 20.78
CA SER A 152 -10.62 -10.52 21.20
C SER A 152 -10.05 -9.80 19.98
N LYS A 153 -9.80 -8.49 20.08
CA LYS A 153 -9.12 -7.72 19.03
C LYS A 153 -7.60 -7.89 19.16
N LEU A 154 -6.92 -8.37 18.12
CA LEU A 154 -5.46 -8.53 18.05
C LEU A 154 -4.87 -7.88 16.78
N GLY A 155 -3.56 -7.63 16.80
CA GLY A 155 -2.84 -6.95 15.72
C GLY A 155 -3.11 -5.45 15.63
N ASN A 156 -2.29 -4.76 14.85
CA ASN A 156 -2.45 -3.32 14.60
C ASN A 156 -2.09 -2.94 13.16
N LEU A 157 -3.01 -2.26 12.51
CA LEU A 157 -2.78 -1.53 11.29
C LEU A 157 -3.13 -0.07 11.54
N ASP A 158 -2.12 0.79 11.45
CA ASP A 158 -2.23 2.23 11.62
C ASP A 158 -2.21 2.88 10.24
N PHE A 159 -3.37 3.41 9.82
CA PHE A 159 -3.55 4.11 8.56
C PHE A 159 -3.11 5.56 8.73
N MET A 160 -2.09 5.94 7.97
CA MET A 160 -1.61 7.32 7.89
C MET A 160 -2.28 8.03 6.72
N HIS A 161 -2.93 9.14 7.04
CA HIS A 161 -3.60 9.99 6.07
C HIS A 161 -2.74 11.20 5.72
N GLU A 162 -2.92 11.76 4.52
CA GLU A 162 -2.14 12.90 4.03
C GLU A 162 -2.12 14.08 5.02
N HIS A 163 -3.27 14.42 5.60
CA HIS A 163 -3.42 15.55 6.53
C HIS A 163 -2.69 15.35 7.87
N GLU A 164 -2.15 14.17 8.13
CA GLU A 164 -1.45 13.82 9.37
C GLU A 164 0.07 14.00 9.25
N MET A 165 0.58 14.26 8.05
CA MET A 165 1.99 14.48 7.81
C MET A 165 2.35 15.95 8.01
N GLU A 166 3.23 16.23 8.98
CA GLU A 166 3.79 17.57 9.18
C GLU A 166 4.74 17.97 8.04
N ASN A 167 5.46 17.00 7.47
CA ASN A 167 6.39 17.18 6.35
C ASN A 167 6.24 16.00 5.37
N GLY A 168 5.79 16.28 4.14
CA GLY A 168 5.62 15.29 3.07
C GLY A 168 4.17 15.03 2.69
N TYR A 169 3.94 14.11 1.76
CA TYR A 169 2.61 13.82 1.20
C TYR A 169 2.27 12.32 1.25
N THR A 170 2.92 11.58 2.16
CA THR A 170 2.81 10.12 2.15
C THR A 170 1.52 9.64 2.81
N VAL A 171 0.75 8.82 2.09
CA VAL A 171 -0.28 7.94 2.67
C VAL A 171 0.27 6.53 2.77
N GLY A 172 -0.08 5.81 3.82
CA GLY A 172 0.49 4.49 4.06
C GLY A 172 -0.18 3.74 5.20
N VAL A 173 0.20 2.48 5.37
CA VAL A 173 -0.23 1.67 6.51
C VAL A 173 1.01 1.19 7.24
N LYS A 174 0.99 1.30 8.55
CA LYS A 174 2.04 0.81 9.44
C LYS A 174 1.52 -0.26 10.36
N SER A 175 2.45 -1.07 10.88
CA SER A 175 2.18 -2.00 11.97
C SER A 175 3.34 -1.97 12.95
N GLU A 176 3.02 -2.14 14.22
CA GLU A 176 4.02 -2.27 15.30
C GLU A 176 4.07 -3.70 15.86
N ASP A 177 3.30 -4.61 15.27
CA ASP A 177 3.16 -5.98 15.73
C ASP A 177 3.34 -6.94 14.54
N PRO A 178 4.42 -7.75 14.50
CA PRO A 178 4.62 -8.71 13.42
C PRO A 178 3.52 -9.78 13.36
N LEU A 179 2.79 -10.04 14.45
CA LEU A 179 1.63 -10.95 14.45
C LEU A 179 0.57 -10.50 13.46
N THR A 180 0.41 -9.18 13.29
CA THR A 180 -0.49 -8.53 12.33
C THR A 180 -0.33 -9.11 10.93
N ALA A 181 0.88 -9.47 10.49
CA ALA A 181 1.11 -10.01 9.15
C ALA A 181 0.38 -11.35 8.92
N SER A 182 0.45 -12.26 9.90
CA SER A 182 -0.25 -13.55 9.81
C SER A 182 -1.76 -13.40 9.97
N LEU A 183 -2.22 -12.50 10.85
CA LEU A 183 -3.64 -12.20 11.02
C LEU A 183 -4.23 -11.58 9.75
N LEU A 184 -3.50 -10.66 9.11
CA LEU A 184 -3.90 -10.06 7.86
C LEU A 184 -3.95 -11.09 6.73
N GLN A 185 -2.97 -11.99 6.63
CA GLN A 185 -2.99 -13.07 5.63
C GLN A 185 -4.26 -13.94 5.77
N ALA A 186 -4.59 -14.35 7.00
CA ALA A 186 -5.80 -15.12 7.28
C ALA A 186 -7.06 -14.34 6.90
N ARG A 187 -7.14 -13.06 7.28
CA ARG A 187 -8.31 -12.22 6.99
C ARG A 187 -8.50 -11.98 5.50
N LEU A 188 -7.43 -11.75 4.76
CA LEU A 188 -7.49 -11.58 3.30
C LEU A 188 -8.06 -12.84 2.62
N ILE A 189 -7.66 -14.03 3.06
CA ILE A 189 -8.20 -15.29 2.55
C ILE A 189 -9.69 -15.43 2.88
N GLU A 190 -10.10 -15.10 4.10
CA GLU A 190 -11.52 -15.14 4.49
C GLU A 190 -12.38 -14.17 3.68
N LEU A 191 -11.81 -13.03 3.27
CA LEU A 191 -12.46 -12.06 2.40
C LEU A 191 -12.38 -12.44 0.90
N GLY A 192 -11.71 -13.54 0.55
CA GLY A 192 -11.56 -14.01 -0.84
C GLY A 192 -10.50 -13.26 -1.65
N HIS A 193 -9.58 -12.57 -1.00
CA HIS A 193 -8.51 -11.82 -1.65
C HIS A 193 -7.28 -12.71 -1.91
N ASN A 194 -6.82 -12.73 -3.16
CA ASN A 194 -5.68 -13.52 -3.60
C ASN A 194 -4.35 -12.76 -3.50
N VAL A 195 -4.00 -12.31 -2.29
CA VAL A 195 -2.78 -11.57 -1.98
C VAL A 195 -1.99 -12.31 -0.89
N ALA A 196 -0.70 -12.53 -1.14
CA ALA A 196 0.23 -13.10 -0.17
C ALA A 196 0.80 -12.00 0.73
N VAL A 197 1.01 -12.31 2.01
CA VAL A 197 1.67 -11.42 2.96
C VAL A 197 3.06 -11.95 3.27
N GLU A 198 4.07 -11.09 3.21
CA GLU A 198 5.46 -11.45 3.51
C GLU A 198 6.08 -10.46 4.49
N ILE A 199 6.92 -10.94 5.40
CA ILE A 199 7.73 -10.09 6.28
C ILE A 199 9.12 -9.99 5.68
N VAL A 200 9.63 -8.78 5.50
CA VAL A 200 10.92 -8.52 4.88
C VAL A 200 11.75 -7.63 5.81
N SER A 201 12.96 -8.08 6.11
CA SER A 201 13.96 -7.26 6.78
C SER A 201 14.65 -6.36 5.75
N LYS A 202 14.86 -5.09 6.10
CA LYS A 202 15.61 -4.15 5.27
C LYS A 202 17.10 -4.48 5.27
#